data_AF-A0A081GM13-F1
#
_entry.id   AF-A0A081GM13-F1
#
_cell.length_a   1.000
_cell.length_b   1.000
_cell.length_c   1.000
_cell.angle_alpha   90.00
_cell.angle_beta   90.00
_cell.angle_gamma   90.00
#
_symmetry.space_group_name_H-M   'P 1'
#
loop_
_entity.id
_entity.type
_entity.pdbx_description
1 polymer ?
#
loop_
_entity_poly.entity_id
_entity_poly.type
_entity_poly.pdbx_seq_one_letter_code
_entity_poly.pdbx_strand_id
1 'polypeptide(L)' 'MTTTPVPWSLSWREDGELAPQDRFDLLQTLVASESQEVQTTLIAAVEKLAVSELQVTAGEQVTWLCA' A
#
# COMPACT_ATOMS: atom_id res chain seq x y z
N MET A 1 24.40 8.57 -2.24
CA MET A 1 23.97 8.27 -3.62
C MET A 1 22.46 8.13 -3.59
N THR A 2 21.72 9.14 -4.03
CA THR A 2 20.25 9.12 -4.09
C THR A 2 19.84 8.52 -5.43
N THR A 3 19.48 7.23 -5.42
CA THR A 3 18.85 6.62 -6.58
C THR A 3 17.45 7.22 -6.69
N THR A 4 17.21 8.06 -7.68
CA THR A 4 15.84 8.48 -8.04
C THR A 4 15.15 7.24 -8.62
N PRO A 5 14.12 6.68 -7.96
CA PRO A 5 13.47 5.49 -8.46
C PRO A 5 12.83 5.83 -9.79
N VAL A 6 13.06 4.99 -10.78
CA VAL A 6 12.40 5.09 -12.08
C VAL A 6 10.89 5.03 -11.82
N PRO A 7 10.06 5.92 -12.39
CA PRO A 7 8.63 6.03 -12.06
C PRO A 7 7.77 4.77 -12.32
N TRP A 8 8.38 3.69 -12.84
CA TRP A 8 7.74 2.39 -13.06
C TRP A 8 8.37 1.24 -12.27
N SER A 9 9.31 1.54 -11.36
CA SER A 9 9.95 0.53 -10.54
C SER A 9 9.19 0.39 -9.24
N LEU A 10 8.40 -0.67 -9.14
CA LEU A 10 7.82 -1.11 -7.88
C LEU A 10 8.95 -1.34 -6.86
N SER A 11 8.84 -0.73 -5.69
CA SER A 11 9.77 -0.96 -4.58
C SER A 11 9.35 -2.21 -3.84
N TRP A 12 10.23 -3.20 -3.83
CA TRP A 12 10.04 -4.44 -3.08
C TRP A 12 10.79 -4.33 -1.76
N ARG A 13 10.15 -4.79 -0.70
CA ARG A 13 10.74 -4.93 0.63
C ARG A 13 11.59 -6.20 0.69
N GLU A 14 12.46 -6.27 1.68
CA GLU A 14 13.37 -7.40 1.90
C GLU A 14 12.64 -8.72 2.23
N ASP A 15 11.38 -8.63 2.66
CA ASP A 15 10.48 -9.77 2.90
C ASP A 15 9.85 -10.31 1.60
N GLY A 16 10.12 -9.69 0.45
CA GLY A 16 9.55 -10.05 -0.85
C GLY A 16 8.16 -9.47 -1.10
N GLU A 17 7.63 -8.65 -0.19
CA GLU A 17 6.38 -7.93 -0.38
C GLU A 17 6.60 -6.60 -1.09
N LEU A 18 5.57 -6.08 -1.74
CA LEU A 18 5.61 -4.71 -2.26
C LEU A 18 5.62 -3.70 -1.10
N ALA A 19 6.34 -2.61 -1.30
CA ALA A 19 6.23 -1.46 -0.43
C ALA A 19 4.76 -1.02 -0.37
N PRO A 20 4.26 -0.59 0.80
CA PRO A 20 2.83 -0.37 0.95
C PRO A 20 2.25 0.66 -0.03
N GLN A 21 3.03 1.72 -0.33
CA GLN A 21 2.71 2.72 -1.35
C GLN A 21 2.58 2.12 -2.76
N ASP A 22 3.58 1.33 -3.20
CA ASP A 22 3.56 0.71 -4.53
C ASP A 22 2.43 -0.33 -4.66
N ARG A 23 2.08 -1.00 -3.55
CA ARG A 23 0.93 -1.92 -3.50
C ARG A 23 -0.39 -1.17 -3.63
N PHE A 24 -0.52 0.01 -3.03
CA PHE A 24 -1.69 0.86 -3.16
C PHE A 24 -1.84 1.39 -4.59
N ASP A 25 -0.76 1.91 -5.18
CA ASP A 25 -0.74 2.43 -6.54
C ASP A 25 -1.07 1.33 -7.58
N LEU A 26 -0.56 0.11 -7.36
CA LEU A 26 -0.91 -1.07 -8.16
C LEU A 26 -2.41 -1.40 -8.06
N LEU A 27 -2.96 -1.46 -6.84
CA LEU A 27 -4.37 -1.76 -6.64
C LEU A 27 -5.28 -0.68 -7.23
N GLN A 28 -4.93 0.60 -7.09
CA GLN A 28 -5.67 1.69 -7.74
C GLN A 28 -5.67 1.57 -9.26
N THR A 29 -4.53 1.22 -9.85
CA THR A 29 -4.42 1.00 -11.30
C THR A 29 -5.31 -0.16 -11.74
N LEU A 30 -5.27 -1.28 -11.01
CA LEU A 30 -6.11 -2.46 -11.30
C LEU A 30 -7.61 -2.15 -11.15
N VAL A 31 -8.02 -1.42 -10.12
CA VAL A 31 -9.42 -0.98 -9.93
C VAL A 31 -9.91 -0.16 -11.13
N ALA A 32 -9.03 0.66 -11.74
CA ALA A 32 -9.39 1.50 -12.88
C ALA A 32 -9.44 0.74 -14.21
N SER A 33 -8.67 -0.34 -14.36
CA SER A 33 -8.55 -1.10 -15.61
C SER A 33 -9.41 -2.37 -15.70
N GLU A 34 -9.84 -2.91 -14.55
CA GLU A 34 -10.54 -4.20 -14.48
C GLU A 34 -12.07 -4.11 -14.65
N SER A 35 -12.68 -5.27 -14.90
CA SER A 35 -14.13 -5.40 -15.01
C SER A 35 -14.85 -5.15 -13.67
N GLN A 36 -16.13 -4.76 -13.74
CA GLN A 36 -16.93 -4.40 -12.55
C GLN A 36 -17.03 -5.54 -11.51
N GLU A 37 -16.99 -6.80 -11.95
CA GLU A 37 -16.99 -7.97 -11.09
C GLU A 37 -15.73 -8.04 -10.21
N VAL A 38 -14.57 -7.73 -10.79
CA VAL A 38 -13.27 -7.74 -10.10
C VAL A 38 -13.06 -6.45 -9.30
N GLN A 39 -13.60 -5.33 -9.80
CA GLN A 39 -13.45 -4.01 -9.21
C GLN A 39 -13.95 -3.93 -7.77
N THR A 40 -15.11 -4.53 -7.47
CA THR A 40 -15.66 -4.56 -6.11
C THR A 40 -14.75 -5.29 -5.12
N THR A 41 -14.14 -6.40 -5.55
CA THR A 41 -13.18 -7.17 -4.76
C THR A 41 -11.89 -6.36 -4.52
N LEU A 42 -11.40 -5.67 -5.54
CA LEU A 42 -10.21 -4.83 -5.43
C LEU A 42 -10.44 -3.61 -4.54
N ILE A 43 -11.59 -2.94 -4.64
CA ILE A 43 -11.98 -1.83 -3.74
C ILE A 43 -11.97 -2.31 -2.28
N ALA A 44 -12.61 -3.45 -2.00
CA ALA A 44 -12.62 -4.02 -0.65
C ALA A 44 -11.20 -4.39 -0.15
N ALA A 45 -10.30 -4.81 -1.05
CA ALA A 45 -8.90 -5.07 -0.71
C ALA A 45 -8.14 -3.78 -0.36
N VAL A 46 -8.34 -2.69 -1.12
CA VAL A 46 -7.76 -1.37 -0.85
C VAL A 46 -8.24 -0.81 0.49
N GLU A 47 -9.54 -0.90 0.78
CA GLU A 47 -10.11 -0.43 2.05
C GLU A 47 -9.50 -1.15 3.25
N LYS A 48 -9.31 -2.47 3.16
CA LYS A 48 -8.66 -3.27 4.23
C LYS A 48 -7.18 -2.94 4.38
N LEU A 49 -6.50 -2.64 3.27
CA LEU A 49 -5.12 -2.19 3.26
C LEU A 49 -4.97 -0.89 4.06
N ALA A 50 -5.79 0.11 3.73
CA ALA A 50 -5.77 1.43 4.34
C ALA A 50 -6.05 1.36 5.85
N VAL A 51 -6.99 0.49 6.27
CA VAL A 51 -7.25 0.26 7.70
C VAL A 51 -6.05 -0.37 8.40
N SER A 52 -5.39 -1.35 7.78
CA SER A 52 -4.25 -2.05 8.40
C SER A 52 -3.04 -1.12 8.53
N GLU A 53 -2.77 -0.29 7.52
CA GLU A 53 -1.70 0.70 7.57
C GLU A 53 -1.97 1.82 8.59
N LEU A 54 -3.21 2.31 8.67
CA LEU A 54 -3.61 3.26 9.71
C LEU A 54 -3.43 2.70 11.12
N GLN A 55 -3.70 1.41 11.34
CA GLN A 55 -3.47 0.77 12.63
C GLN A 55 -1.98 0.65 12.96
N VAL A 56 -1.12 0.38 11.98
CA VAL A 56 0.34 0.35 12.17
C VAL A 56 0.86 1.75 12.54
N THR A 57 0.46 2.79 11.80
CA THR A 57 0.89 4.17 12.07
C THR A 57 0.34 4.71 13.40
N ALA A 58 -0.90 4.37 13.76
CA ALA A 58 -1.48 4.74 15.05
C ALA A 58 -0.80 4.00 16.21
N GLY A 59 -0.41 2.73 16.03
CA GLY A 59 0.35 1.97 17.02
C GLY A 59 1.74 2.55 17.27
N GLU A 60 2.45 2.95 16.21
CA GLU A 60 3.75 3.61 16.33
C GLU A 60 3.66 4.99 17.00
N GLN A 61 2.66 5.83 16.68
CA GLN A 61 2.53 7.13 17.35
C GLN A 61 2.20 7.03 18.84
N VAL A 62 1.43 6.02 19.26
CA VAL A 62 1.07 5.83 20.67
C VAL A 62 2.26 5.30 21.49
N THR A 63 3.19 4.55 20.91
CA THR A 63 4.40 4.11 21.61
C THR A 63 5.43 5.23 21.80
N TRP A 64 5.46 6.25 20.93
CA TRP A 64 6.36 7.41 21.08
C TRP A 64 5.86 8.48 22.05
N LEU A 65 4.56 8.55 22.34
CA LEU A 65 3.99 9.52 23.30
C LEU A 65 4.14 9.10 24.77
N CYS A 66 4.60 7.88 25.03
CA CYS A 66 4.81 7.32 26.37
C CYS A 66 6.29 7.07 26.71
N ALA A 67 7.24 7.54 25.89
CA ALA A 67 8.68 7.37 26.08
C ALA A 67 9.37 8.65 26.59
#